data_AF-A0A2E1ECU9-F1
#
_entry.id   AF-A0A2E1ECU9-F1
#
_cell.length_a   1.000
_cell.length_b   1.000
_cell.length_c   1.000
_cell.angle_alpha   90.00
_cell.angle_beta   90.00
_cell.angle_gamma   90.00
#
_symmetry.space_group_name_H-M   'P 1'
#
loop_
_entity.id
_entity.type
_entity.pdbx_description
1 polymer ?
#
loop_
_entity_poly.entity_id
_entity_poly.type
_entity_poly.pdbx_seq_one_letter_code
_entity_poly.pdbx_strand_id
1 'polypeptide(L)'
;MAVRTLVLLALVVALAACKENYDDQVARIEKVVAGKPVGSGADFWLVKGSFGVDDKVALVFGYMDDGGGCIEIAELLNERYPSARYTCTSAN
;
A
#
# COMPACT_ATOMS: atom_id res chain seq x y z
N MET A 1 3.37 -20.22 42.85
CA MET A 1 2.68 -20.40 41.55
C MET A 1 2.33 -19.07 40.89
N ALA A 2 1.77 -18.10 41.61
CA ALA A 2 1.33 -16.80 41.05
C ALA A 2 2.37 -16.01 40.23
N VAL A 3 3.65 -16.01 40.65
CA VAL A 3 4.72 -15.25 39.95
C VAL A 3 5.01 -15.79 38.55
N ARG A 4 4.99 -17.12 38.37
CA ARG A 4 5.22 -17.74 37.06
C ARG A 4 4.07 -17.44 36.09
N THR A 5 2.85 -17.41 36.61
CA THR A 5 1.65 -17.07 35.82
C THR A 5 1.66 -15.60 35.39
N LEU A 6 2.13 -14.70 36.25
CA LEU A 6 2.28 -13.27 35.95
C LEU A 6 3.34 -13.00 34.86
N VAL A 7 4.46 -13.71 34.90
CA VAL A 7 5.52 -13.59 33.86
C VAL A 7 5.02 -14.08 32.51
N LEU A 8 4.29 -15.20 32.47
CA LEU A 8 3.69 -15.71 31.22
C LEU A 8 2.64 -14.74 30.66
N LEU A 9 1.80 -14.15 31.51
CA LEU A 9 0.79 -13.18 31.07
C LEU A 9 1.43 -11.89 30.52
N ALA A 10 2.48 -11.39 31.18
CA ALA A 10 3.22 -10.22 30.71
C ALA A 10 3.90 -10.46 29.35
N LEU A 11 4.42 -11.67 29.12
CA LEU A 11 5.04 -12.04 27.84
C LEU A 11 4.01 -12.08 26.69
N VAL A 12 2.80 -12.61 26.96
CA VAL A 12 1.71 -12.66 25.97
C VAL A 12 1.22 -11.26 25.61
N VAL A 13 1.12 -10.35 26.58
CA VAL A 13 0.72 -8.95 26.33
C VAL A 13 1.80 -8.19 25.55
N ALA A 14 3.08 -8.43 25.84
CA ALA A 14 4.18 -7.82 25.08
C ALA A 14 4.22 -8.28 23.61
N LEU A 15 3.94 -9.56 23.36
CA LEU A 15 3.88 -10.12 22.01
C LEU A 15 2.67 -9.61 21.22
N ALA A 16 1.54 -9.34 21.88
CA ALA A 16 0.35 -8.79 21.25
C ALA A 16 0.51 -7.30 20.85
N ALA A 17 1.45 -6.58 21.48
CA ALA A 17 1.73 -5.18 21.20
C ALA A 17 2.58 -4.96 19.93
N CYS A 18 3.19 -6.01 19.36
CA CYS A 18 3.98 -5.95 18.13
C CYS A 18 3.13 -6.06 16.84
N LYS A 19 1.90 -5.52 16.84
CA LYS A 19 1.11 -5.44 15.61
C LYS A 19 1.47 -4.16 14.87
N GLU A 20 2.22 -4.27 13.77
CA GLU A 20 2.52 -3.13 12.92
C GLU A 20 1.23 -2.49 12.40
N ASN A 21 1.11 -1.16 12.48
CA ASN A 21 0.01 -0.44 11.87
C ASN A 21 0.09 -0.57 10.34
N TYR A 22 -1.06 -0.57 9.67
CA TYR A 22 -1.17 -0.61 8.21
C TYR A 22 -0.43 0.58 7.57
N ASP A 23 -0.59 1.78 8.14
CA ASP A 23 0.03 3.00 7.61
C ASP A 23 1.57 2.90 7.62
N ASP A 24 2.14 2.30 8.67
CA ASP A 24 3.59 2.09 8.77
C ASP A 24 4.11 1.13 7.70
N GLN A 25 3.31 0.12 7.34
CA GLN A 25 3.64 -0.83 6.28
C GLN A 25 3.61 -0.14 4.91
N VAL A 26 2.57 0.65 4.63
CA VAL A 26 2.44 1.42 3.38
C VAL A 26 3.61 2.41 3.26
N ALA A 27 3.92 3.17 4.32
CA ALA A 27 5.02 4.13 4.31
C ALA A 27 6.39 3.48 4.04
N ARG A 28 6.62 2.25 4.55
CA ARG A 28 7.85 1.49 4.22
C ARG A 28 7.92 1.13 2.75
N ILE A 29 6.82 0.66 2.16
CA ILE A 29 6.77 0.29 0.74
C ILE A 29 7.00 1.53 -0.11
N GLU A 30 6.31 2.64 0.18
CA GLU A 30 6.50 3.91 -0.52
C GLU A 30 7.95 4.38 -0.51
N LYS A 31 8.61 4.28 0.65
CA LYS A 31 10.02 4.65 0.78
C LYS A 31 10.94 3.78 -0.06
N VAL A 32 10.65 2.49 -0.19
CA VAL A 32 11.45 1.58 -1.02
C VAL A 32 11.28 1.91 -2.51
N VAL A 33 10.04 2.08 -2.95
CA VAL A 33 9.69 2.34 -4.36
C VAL A 33 10.19 3.71 -4.82
N ALA A 34 10.05 4.74 -3.99
CA ALA A 34 10.51 6.09 -4.32
C ALA A 34 12.03 6.17 -4.54
N GLY A 35 12.82 5.28 -3.93
CA GLY A 35 14.27 5.28 -4.07
C GLY A 35 14.81 4.37 -5.16
N LYS A 36 14.01 3.44 -5.67
CA LYS A 36 14.45 2.38 -6.60
C LYS A 36 13.30 1.97 -7.52
N PRO A 37 13.28 2.42 -8.79
CA PRO A 37 12.33 1.91 -9.76
C PRO A 37 12.45 0.39 -9.89
N VAL A 38 11.31 -0.29 -10.00
CA VAL A 38 11.26 -1.74 -10.19
C VAL A 38 11.29 -2.06 -11.67
N GLY A 39 12.47 -1.93 -12.28
CA GLY A 39 12.69 -2.18 -13.70
C GLY A 39 13.46 -1.06 -14.38
N SER A 40 13.19 -0.85 -15.67
CA SER A 40 13.80 0.22 -16.47
C SER A 40 12.94 1.49 -16.58
N GLY A 41 11.66 1.43 -16.19
CA GLY A 41 10.69 2.52 -16.26
C GLY A 41 10.40 3.17 -14.92
N ALA A 42 9.58 4.22 -14.93
CA ALA A 42 9.02 4.83 -13.72
C ALA A 42 7.83 3.98 -13.23
N ASP A 43 7.73 3.77 -11.92
CA ASP A 43 6.61 3.00 -11.35
C ASP A 43 5.43 3.93 -11.07
N PHE A 44 4.21 3.40 -11.05
CA PHE A 44 3.00 4.20 -10.84
C PHE A 44 2.14 3.64 -9.70
N TRP A 45 1.65 4.54 -8.84
CA TRP A 45 0.61 4.21 -7.88
C TRP A 45 -0.76 4.36 -8.53
N LEU A 46 -1.57 3.30 -8.44
CA LEU A 46 -3.00 3.40 -8.65
C LEU A 46 -3.64 3.95 -7.37
N VAL A 47 -4.29 5.10 -7.49
CA VAL A 47 -4.90 5.84 -6.39
C VAL A 47 -6.41 5.78 -6.52
N LYS A 48 -7.09 5.44 -5.44
CA LYS A 48 -8.55 5.46 -5.33
C LYS A 48 -8.96 6.69 -4.52
N GLY A 49 -9.60 7.65 -5.18
CA GLY A 49 -10.23 8.78 -4.50
C GLY A 49 -11.49 8.33 -3.77
N SER A 50 -11.54 8.57 -2.46
CA SER A 50 -12.69 8.28 -1.59
C SER A 50 -12.94 9.50 -0.69
N PHE A 51 -14.05 10.21 -0.87
CA PHE A 51 -14.56 11.32 -0.03
C PHE A 51 -13.51 12.04 0.87
N GLY A 52 -12.52 12.67 0.24
CA GLY A 52 -11.52 13.50 0.91
C GLY A 52 -10.17 12.82 1.23
N VAL A 53 -10.00 11.55 0.89
CA VAL A 53 -8.74 10.81 1.02
C VAL A 53 -8.43 10.08 -0.27
N ASP A 54 -7.19 10.22 -0.73
CA ASP A 54 -6.65 9.52 -1.88
C ASP A 54 -5.83 8.32 -1.39
N ASP A 55 -6.35 7.11 -1.58
CA ASP A 55 -5.72 5.88 -1.10
C ASP A 55 -4.90 5.23 -2.21
N LYS A 56 -3.62 4.97 -1.98
CA LYS A 56 -2.79 4.16 -2.89
C LYS A 56 -3.16 2.69 -2.72
N VAL A 57 -3.86 2.12 -3.70
CA VAL A 57 -4.43 0.77 -3.63
C VAL A 57 -3.63 -0.28 -4.35
N ALA A 58 -2.77 0.10 -5.30
CA ALA A 58 -1.87 -0.82 -6.00
C ALA A 58 -0.64 -0.11 -6.54
N LEU A 59 0.48 -0.84 -6.64
CA LEU A 59 1.66 -0.42 -7.39
C LEU A 59 1.66 -1.10 -8.75
N VAL A 60 1.82 -0.32 -9.82
CA VAL A 60 1.94 -0.77 -11.20
C VAL A 60 3.40 -0.61 -11.63
N PHE A 61 4.01 -1.72 -11.98
CA PHE A 61 5.41 -1.82 -12.39
C PHE A 61 5.63 -3.09 -13.24
N GLY A 62 6.71 -3.12 -14.01
CA GLY A 62 7.11 -4.28 -14.81
C GLY A 62 6.43 -4.41 -16.18
N TYR A 63 5.68 -3.40 -16.60
CA TYR A 63 5.21 -3.25 -17.97
C TYR A 63 6.30 -2.60 -18.85
N MET A 64 6.12 -2.64 -20.17
CA MET A 64 6.97 -1.85 -21.07
C MET A 64 6.74 -0.34 -20.91
N ASP A 65 5.49 0.03 -20.62
CA ASP A 65 5.06 1.38 -20.25
C ASP A 65 4.15 1.26 -19.02
N ASP A 66 4.74 1.41 -17.84
CA ASP A 66 4.03 1.33 -16.56
C ASP A 66 2.97 2.42 -16.40
N GLY A 67 3.20 3.59 -16.98
CA GLY A 67 2.24 4.70 -16.96
C GLY A 67 1.00 4.36 -17.79
N GLY A 68 1.21 3.90 -19.04
CA GLY A 68 0.14 3.41 -19.90
C GLY A 68 -0.65 2.27 -19.25
N GLY A 69 0.05 1.26 -18.71
CA GLY A 69 -0.58 0.14 -18.01
C GLY A 69 -1.41 0.58 -16.78
N CYS A 70 -0.91 1.56 -16.02
CA CYS A 70 -1.68 2.11 -14.91
C CYS A 70 -2.97 2.80 -15.39
N ILE A 71 -2.89 3.61 -16.45
CA ILE A 71 -4.03 4.34 -17.02
C ILE A 71 -5.10 3.35 -17.48
N GLU A 72 -4.71 2.29 -18.22
CA GLU A 72 -5.65 1.25 -18.68
C GLU A 72 -6.38 0.58 -17.51
N ILE A 73 -5.66 0.25 -16.43
CA ILE A 73 -6.26 -0.33 -15.22
C ILE A 73 -7.25 0.67 -14.58
N ALA A 74 -6.87 1.94 -14.46
CA ALA A 74 -7.71 2.98 -13.88
C ALA A 74 -9.00 3.18 -14.70
N GLU A 75 -8.91 3.21 -16.03
CA GLU A 75 -10.06 3.31 -16.93
C GLU A 75 -11.02 2.13 -16.76
N LEU A 76 -10.51 0.90 -16.77
CA LEU A 76 -11.33 -0.31 -16.57
C LEU A 76 -12.02 -0.32 -15.19
N LEU A 77 -11.34 0.12 -14.14
CA LEU A 77 -11.91 0.20 -12.80
C LEU A 77 -12.96 1.31 -12.67
N ASN A 78 -12.74 2.45 -13.32
CA ASN A 78 -13.70 3.55 -13.38
C ASN A 78 -14.97 3.16 -14.16
N GLU A 79 -14.82 2.43 -15.27
CA GLU A 79 -15.95 1.90 -16.04
C GLU A 79 -16.75 0.88 -15.21
N ARG A 80 -16.06 -0.03 -14.53
CA ARG A 80 -16.68 -1.09 -13.74
C ARG A 80 -17.32 -0.59 -12.44
N TYR A 81 -16.72 0.42 -11.82
CA TYR A 81 -17.12 0.96 -10.51
C TYR A 81 -17.23 2.49 -10.55
N PRO A 82 -18.25 3.04 -11.24
CA PRO A 82 -18.35 4.49 -11.49
C PRO A 82 -18.58 5.34 -10.23
N SER A 83 -18.92 4.72 -9.10
CA SER A 83 -19.03 5.40 -7.81
C SER A 83 -17.68 5.68 -7.14
N ALA A 84 -16.60 5.07 -7.63
CA ALA A 84 -15.24 5.34 -7.21
C ALA A 84 -14.48 6.06 -8.32
N ARG A 85 -13.41 6.77 -7.96
CA ARG A 85 -12.52 7.42 -8.93
C ARG A 85 -11.12 6.88 -8.76
N TYR A 86 -10.59 6.28 -9.82
CA TYR A 86 -9.23 5.76 -9.89
C TYR A 86 -8.37 6.68 -10.76
N THR A 87 -7.17 7.00 -10.29
CA THR A 87 -6.15 7.82 -10.98
C THR A 87 -4.77 7.20 -10.83
N CYS A 88 -3.80 7.68 -11.60
CA CYS A 88 -2.41 7.24 -11.54
C CYS A 88 -1.51 8.39 -11.13
N THR A 89 -0.53 8.12 -10.26
CA THR A 89 0.52 9.08 -9.88
C THR A 89 1.89 8.41 -9.90
N SER A 90 2.94 9.18 -10.20
CA SER A 90 4.32 8.68 -10.16
C SER A 90 4.65 8.14 -8.77
N ALA A 91 5.33 7.00 -8.72
CA ALA A 91 5.81 6.38 -7.48
C ALA A 91 7.29 6.67 -7.20
N ASN A 92 8.03 7.17 -8.19
CA ASN A 92 9.42 7.62 -8.11
C ASN A 92 9.66 8.88 -8.97
#